data_AF-A0ABD0PGX3-F1
#
_entry.id   AF-A0ABD0PGX3-F1
#
_cell.length_a   1.000
_cell.length_b   1.000
_cell.length_c   1.000
_cell.angle_alpha   90.00
_cell.angle_beta   90.00
_cell.angle_gamma   90.00
#
_symmetry.space_group_name_H-M   'P 1'
#
loop_
_entity.id
_entity.type
_entity.pdbx_description
1 polymer ?
#
loop_
_entity_poly.entity_id
_entity_poly.type
_entity_poly.pdbx_seq_one_letter_code
_entity_poly.pdbx_strand_id
1 'polypeptide(L)' 'HLPVVEVRMSVKGWWEGCEEQTERAIPANVTNIRDESSWLPLHADQEYVLQVSLRRLNAGHQR' A
#
# COMPACT_ATOMS: atom_id res chain seq x y z
N HIS A 1 27.06 3.67 4.02
CA HIS A 1 25.84 2.95 4.42
C HIS A 1 24.67 3.62 3.72
N LEU A 2 23.92 2.93 2.86
CA LEU A 2 22.75 3.51 2.19
C LEU A 2 21.56 3.57 3.18
N PRO A 3 20.71 4.59 3.09
CA PRO A 3 19.48 4.63 3.87
C PRO A 3 18.55 3.51 3.41
N VAL A 4 18.05 2.74 4.36
CA VAL A 4 17.02 1.72 4.11
C VAL A 4 15.70 2.26 4.63
N VAL A 5 14.65 2.15 3.81
CA VAL A 5 13.29 2.62 4.12
C VAL A 5 12.34 1.44 4.01
N GLU A 6 11.59 1.19 5.08
CA GLU A 6 10.43 0.32 5.06
C GLU A 6 9.24 1.10 4.48
N VAL A 7 8.56 0.50 3.51
CA VAL A 7 7.37 1.05 2.86
C VAL A 7 6.21 0.12 3.16
N ARG A 8 5.12 0.67 3.69
CA ARG A 8 3.84 -0.04 3.84
C ARG A 8 2.76 0.76 3.14
N MET A 9 1.90 0.07 2.40
CA MET A 9 0.84 0.70 1.62
C MET A 9 -0.47 -0.02 1.88
N SER A 10 -1.55 0.75 1.95
CA SER A 10 -2.92 0.24 2.05
C SER A 10 -3.85 1.17 1.29
N VAL A 11 -4.95 0.64 0.76
CA VAL A 11 -6.05 1.44 0.24
C VAL A 11 -7.22 1.30 1.18
N LYS A 12 -7.75 2.44 1.61
CA LYS A 12 -9.00 2.54 2.34
C LYS A 12 -10.12 2.88 1.37
N GLY A 13 -11.24 2.18 1.48
CA GLY A 13 -12.43 2.49 0.70
C GLY A 13 -13.59 1.57 1.05
N TRP A 14 -14.64 1.66 0.24
CA TRP A 14 -15.78 0.76 0.31
C TRP A 14 -15.52 -0.47 -0.58
N TRP A 15 -15.83 -1.63 -0.04
CA TRP A 15 -15.63 -2.91 -0.72
C TRP A 15 -16.93 -3.69 -0.73
N GLU A 16 -17.11 -4.49 -1.79
CA GLU A 16 -18.24 -5.40 -1.87
C GLU A 16 -18.31 -6.33 -0.65
N GLY A 17 -19.48 -6.40 -0.04
CA GLY A 17 -19.72 -7.21 1.16
C GLY A 17 -19.22 -6.61 2.48
N CYS A 18 -18.68 -5.38 2.48
CA CYS A 18 -18.36 -4.65 3.71
C CYS A 18 -19.46 -3.64 4.04
N GLU A 19 -19.94 -3.65 5.29
CA GLU A 19 -20.91 -2.67 5.80
C GLU A 19 -20.27 -1.32 6.12
N GLU A 20 -18.94 -1.26 6.16
CA GLU A 20 -18.15 -0.07 6.46
C GLU A 20 -16.93 0.05 5.53
N GLN A 21 -16.29 1.22 5.54
CA GLN A 21 -14.99 1.38 4.89
C GLN A 21 -13.92 0.56 5.59
N THR A 22 -13.23 -0.30 4.85
CA THR A 22 -12.11 -1.09 5.39
C THR A 22 -10.84 -0.84 4.59
N GLU A 23 -9.71 -1.29 5.14
CA GLU A 23 -8.39 -1.12 4.53
C GLU A 23 -7.91 -2.45 3.94
N ARG A 24 -7.38 -2.41 2.71
CA ARG A 24 -6.71 -3.54 2.06
C ARG A 24 -5.24 -3.22 1.85
N ALA A 25 -4.36 -4.08 2.33
CA ALA A 25 -2.92 -3.92 2.17
C ALA A 25 -2.52 -4.09 0.69
N ILE A 26 -1.59 -3.26 0.23
CA ILE A 26 -1.01 -3.36 -1.12
C ILE A 26 0.43 -3.83 -0.99
N PRO A 27 0.83 -4.90 -1.71
CA PRO A 27 2.21 -5.34 -1.73
C PRO A 27 3.10 -4.24 -2.33
N ALA A 28 4.15 -3.85 -1.61
CA ALA A 28 5.11 -2.85 -2.08
C ALA A 28 6.06 -3.40 -3.16
N ASN A 29 6.07 -4.72 -3.37
CA ASN A 29 6.96 -5.48 -4.22
C ASN A 29 6.18 -6.24 -5.30
N VAL A 30 5.68 -5.52 -6.31
CA VAL A 30 5.07 -6.12 -7.50
C VAL A 30 6.15 -6.40 -8.54
N THR A 31 6.35 -7.68 -8.89
CA THR A 31 7.38 -8.10 -9.85
C THR A 31 6.83 -8.22 -11.28
N ASN A 32 5.51 -8.39 -11.45
CA ASN A 32 4.88 -8.55 -12.75
C ASN A 32 3.50 -7.88 -12.81
N ILE A 33 3.45 -6.70 -13.41
CA ILE A 33 2.21 -5.91 -13.57
C ILE A 33 1.16 -6.59 -14.48
N ARG A 34 1.53 -7.64 -15.23
CA ARG A 34 0.58 -8.37 -16.09
C ARG A 34 -0.18 -9.47 -15.34
N ASP A 35 0.26 -9.80 -14.13
CA ASP A 35 -0.43 -10.78 -13.29
C ASP A 35 -1.68 -10.15 -12.68
N GLU A 36 -2.86 -10.73 -12.93
CA GLU A 36 -4.14 -10.26 -12.40
C GLU A 36 -4.15 -10.20 -10.86
N SER A 37 -3.42 -11.10 -10.20
CA SER A 37 -3.29 -11.11 -8.74
C SER A 37 -2.53 -9.89 -8.19
N SER A 38 -1.83 -9.14 -9.05
CA SER A 38 -1.18 -7.88 -8.68
C SER A 38 -2.13 -6.69 -8.66
N TRP A 39 -3.36 -6.85 -9.13
CA TRP A 39 -4.35 -5.78 -9.21
C TRP A 39 -5.41 -5.89 -8.11
N LEU A 40 -5.75 -4.75 -7.52
CA LEU A 40 -6.85 -4.64 -6.57
C LEU A 40 -8.09 -4.11 -7.31
N PRO A 41 -9.20 -4.87 -7.38
CA PRO A 41 -10.42 -4.39 -8.03
C PRO A 41 -11.03 -3.21 -7.24
N LEU A 42 -11.35 -2.12 -7.95
CA LEU A 42 -11.97 -0.89 -7.43
C LEU A 42 -13.28 -0.61 -8.18
N HIS A 43 -14.23 0.03 -7.49
CA HIS A 43 -15.46 0.54 -8.12
C HIS A 43 -15.21 1.94 -8.71
N ALA A 44 -15.69 2.18 -9.93
CA ALA A 44 -15.39 3.42 -10.66
C ALA A 44 -16.11 4.68 -10.11
N ASP A 45 -17.14 4.49 -9.28
CA ASP A 45 -18.01 5.52 -8.73
C ASP A 45 -17.71 5.83 -7.25
N GLN A 46 -16.59 5.31 -6.71
CA GLN A 46 -16.21 5.45 -5.31
C GLN A 46 -14.90 6.23 -5.13
N GLU A 47 -14.79 6.90 -3.98
CA GLU A 47 -13.54 7.52 -3.54
C GLU A 47 -12.72 6.53 -2.71
N TYR A 48 -11.42 6.47 -3.02
CA TYR A 48 -10.45 5.65 -2.32
C TYR A 48 -9.28 6.49 -1.80
N VAL A 49 -8.74 6.12 -0.65
CA VAL A 49 -7.57 6.76 -0.06
C VAL A 49 -6.40 5.78 -0.07
N LEU A 50 -5.36 6.10 -0.84
CA LEU A 50 -4.08 5.40 -0.75
C LEU A 50 -3.29 5.94 0.44
N GLN A 51 -3.09 5.09 1.44
CA GLN A 51 -2.22 5.37 2.58
C GLN A 51 -0.83 4.81 2.29
N VAL A 52 0.19 5.65 2.49
CA VAL A 52 1.60 5.28 2.34
C VAL A 52 2.32 5.63 3.63
N SER A 53 2.87 4.61 4.29
CA SER A 53 3.68 4.75 5.49
C SER A 53 5.14 4.46 5.17
N LEU A 54 6.01 5.43 5.46
CA LEU A 54 7.45 5.35 5.23
C LEU A 54 8.18 5.38 6.57
N ARG A 55 9.05 4.40 6.83
CA ARG A 55 9.88 4.35 8.03
C ARG A 55 11.33 4.10 7.66
N ARG A 56 12.22 5.04 7.99
CA ARG A 56 13.66 4.82 7.85
C ARG A 56 14.12 3.78 8.88
N LEU A 57 14.76 2.71 8.41
CA LEU A 57 15.28 1.63 9.27
C LEU A 57 16.70 1.93 9.77
N ASN A 58 17.53 2.56 8.94
CA ASN A 58 18.89 2.92 9.31
C ASN A 58 18.98 4.44 9.49
N ALA A 59 18.89 4.92 10.74
CA ALA A 59 19.44 6.23 11.06
C ALA A 59 20.96 6.10 10.92
N GLY A 60 21.55 6.81 9.96
CA GLY A 60 23.01 6.86 9.85
C GLY A 60 23.58 7.22 11.22
N HIS A 61 24.61 6.50 11.67
CA HIS A 61 25.40 6.91 12.83
C HIS A 61 25.73 8.39 12.64
N GLN A 62 25.20 9.26 13.50
CA GLN A 62 25.78 10.58 13.68
C GLN A 62 27.17 10.32 14.27
N ARG A 63 28.19 10.51 13.43
CA ARG A 63 29.54 10.77 13.94
C ARG A 63 29.63 12.22 14.34
#